data_AF-A0A7J8E9M6-F1
#
_entry.id   AF-A0A7J8E9M6-F1
#
_cell.length_a   1.000
_cell.length_b   1.000
_cell.length_c   1.000
_cell.angle_alpha   90.00
_cell.angle_beta   90.00
_cell.angle_gamma   90.00
#
_symmetry.space_group_name_H-M   'P 1'
#
loop_
_entity.id
_entity.type
_entity.pdbx_description
1 polymer ?
#
loop_
_entity_poly.entity_id
_entity_poly.type
_entity_poly.pdbx_seq_one_letter_code
_entity_poly.pdbx_strand_id
1 'polypeptide(L)'
;MYECKKSDQYDTADVPTYEEVTPYRRQTNEKYRLVVLVGPVGVGLNELKRKLLISDTQHYGVTVPHTTRARRSQESDGVEYIFISKHLFETDVQNNKFIEYGEYKNNYYGTSIDSVRSVLAKNKVCLLDVQPHTVKHLRTLEFKPYVIFIKPPSIERLRETRKNAKIISSRDDQGAAKPFTEEDFQEMIKSAQVMESQYGHLFDKIIINDDLTVAFKELKTTFDKLETETHWVPVSWLHS
;
A
#
# COMPACT_ATOMS: atom_id res chain seq x y z
N MET A 1 2.05 10.62 8.30
CA MET A 1 0.80 9.88 8.52
C MET A 1 -0.30 10.86 8.24
N TYR A 2 -1.09 10.59 7.20
CA TYR A 2 -2.20 11.42 6.79
C TYR A 2 -3.37 11.18 7.75
N GLU A 3 -3.94 12.24 8.31
CA GLU A 3 -5.19 12.14 9.09
C GLU A 3 -6.36 12.03 8.11
N CYS A 4 -6.88 10.82 7.96
CA CYS A 4 -8.11 10.57 7.20
C CYS A 4 -9.31 10.97 8.07
N LYS A 5 -9.98 12.08 7.73
CA LYS A 5 -11.22 12.50 8.42
C LYS A 5 -12.42 11.83 7.74
N LYS A 6 -12.79 10.62 8.21
CA LYS A 6 -14.16 10.12 8.49
C LYS A 6 -14.34 8.60 8.21
N SER A 7 -14.95 7.93 9.19
CA SER A 7 -15.78 6.71 9.11
C SER A 7 -15.15 5.32 9.41
N ASP A 8 -14.35 5.19 10.46
CA ASP A 8 -13.82 3.86 10.88
C ASP A 8 -14.86 2.93 11.54
N GLN A 9 -16.01 3.44 12.01
CA GLN A 9 -16.95 2.64 12.83
C GLN A 9 -18.07 1.91 12.08
N TYR A 10 -18.28 2.19 10.78
CA TYR A 10 -19.35 1.56 10.00
C TYR A 10 -18.87 0.43 9.06
N ASP A 11 -17.55 0.25 8.92
CA ASP A 11 -16.98 -0.65 7.91
C ASP A 11 -17.03 -2.15 8.24
N THR A 12 -17.26 -2.52 9.50
CA THR A 12 -17.34 -3.93 9.90
C THR A 12 -18.70 -4.57 9.63
N ALA A 13 -19.72 -3.78 9.25
CA ALA A 13 -21.08 -4.26 9.07
C ALA A 13 -21.32 -4.97 7.72
N ASP A 14 -20.44 -4.79 6.74
CA ASP A 14 -20.59 -5.30 5.36
C ASP A 14 -19.75 -6.57 5.07
N VAL A 15 -19.21 -7.26 6.08
CA VAL A 15 -18.45 -8.50 5.86
C VAL A 15 -19.44 -9.66 5.70
N PRO A 16 -19.61 -10.24 4.49
CA PRO A 16 -20.48 -11.39 4.32
C PRO A 16 -19.88 -12.59 5.06
N THR A 17 -20.73 -13.44 5.65
CA THR A 17 -20.26 -14.67 6.32
C THR A 17 -19.51 -15.60 5.36
N TYR A 18 -19.91 -15.58 4.08
CA TYR A 18 -19.24 -16.28 2.99
C TYR A 18 -19.20 -15.36 1.76
N GLU A 19 -18.04 -15.28 1.12
CA GLU A 19 -17.89 -14.64 -0.19
C GLU A 19 -17.76 -15.72 -1.26
N GLU A 20 -18.55 -15.61 -2.33
CA GLU A 20 -18.47 -16.56 -3.44
C GLU A 20 -17.20 -16.30 -4.26
N VAL A 21 -16.39 -17.34 -4.44
CA VAL A 21 -15.09 -17.26 -5.11
C VAL A 21 -14.97 -18.29 -6.22
N THR A 22 -14.11 -17.98 -7.19
CA THR A 22 -13.84 -18.81 -8.37
C THR A 22 -12.34 -18.86 -8.66
N PRO A 23 -11.80 -19.98 -9.18
CA PRO A 23 -10.40 -20.07 -9.55
C PRO A 23 -10.08 -19.12 -10.71
N TYR A 24 -9.08 -18.27 -10.50
CA TYR A 24 -8.57 -17.33 -11.49
C TYR A 24 -7.06 -17.47 -11.65
N ARG A 25 -6.63 -17.53 -12.90
CA ARG A 25 -5.23 -17.43 -13.29
C ARG A 25 -5.13 -16.37 -14.36
N ARG A 26 -4.27 -15.37 -14.12
CA ARG A 26 -4.01 -14.30 -15.08
C ARG A 26 -3.54 -14.90 -16.41
N GLN A 27 -4.16 -14.46 -17.51
CA GLN A 27 -3.68 -14.78 -18.86
C GLN A 27 -2.57 -13.82 -19.29
N THR A 28 -1.65 -14.26 -20.16
CA THR A 28 -0.48 -13.46 -20.57
C THR A 28 -0.86 -12.12 -21.23
N ASN A 29 -2.00 -12.09 -21.88
CA ASN A 29 -2.62 -10.97 -22.59
C ASN A 29 -3.51 -10.08 -21.70
N GLU A 30 -3.71 -10.44 -20.43
CA GLU A 30 -4.42 -9.60 -19.45
C GLU A 30 -3.45 -8.67 -18.71
N LYS A 31 -3.98 -7.53 -18.25
CA LYS A 31 -3.25 -6.62 -17.36
C LYS A 31 -2.85 -7.35 -16.07
N TYR A 32 -1.76 -6.90 -15.47
CA TYR A 32 -1.37 -7.37 -14.14
C TYR A 32 -2.43 -7.03 -13.10
N ARG A 33 -2.57 -7.91 -12.09
CA ARG A 33 -3.35 -7.61 -10.88
C ARG A 33 -2.66 -6.48 -10.10
N LEU A 34 -3.44 -5.64 -9.43
CA LEU A 34 -2.91 -4.66 -8.50
C LEU A 34 -2.32 -5.37 -7.28
N VAL A 35 -1.08 -5.06 -6.89
CA VAL A 35 -0.51 -5.55 -5.63
C VAL A 35 -0.65 -4.46 -4.60
N VAL A 36 -1.36 -4.77 -3.50
CA VAL A 36 -1.58 -3.85 -2.40
C VAL A 36 -0.76 -4.31 -1.20
N LEU A 37 0.14 -3.45 -0.73
CA LEU A 37 0.94 -3.67 0.46
C LEU A 37 0.31 -2.89 1.63
N VAL A 38 -0.01 -3.60 2.70
CA VAL A 38 -0.54 -3.01 3.93
C VAL A 38 0.34 -3.40 5.11
N GLY A 39 0.48 -2.53 6.11
CA GLY A 39 1.29 -2.80 7.28
C GLY A 39 1.43 -1.58 8.19
N PRO A 40 1.81 -1.77 9.45
CA PRO A 40 1.97 -0.66 10.39
C PRO A 40 3.20 0.18 10.03
N VAL A 41 3.18 1.44 10.48
CA VAL A 41 4.29 2.36 10.26
C VAL A 41 5.58 1.80 10.87
N GLY A 42 6.69 1.93 10.15
CA GLY A 42 8.00 1.44 10.60
C GLY A 42 8.23 -0.07 10.40
N VAL A 43 7.26 -0.82 9.88
CA VAL A 43 7.44 -2.27 9.64
C VAL A 43 8.46 -2.60 8.55
N GLY A 44 8.87 -1.64 7.72
CA GLY A 44 9.79 -1.83 6.61
C GLY A 44 9.13 -1.96 5.23
N LEU A 45 7.82 -1.71 5.13
CA LEU A 45 7.05 -1.78 3.89
C LEU A 45 7.66 -0.96 2.75
N ASN A 46 8.01 0.31 3.01
CA ASN A 46 8.63 1.19 2.02
C ASN A 46 9.99 0.69 1.53
N GLU A 47 10.76 0.03 2.40
CA GLU A 47 12.05 -0.55 2.03
C GLU A 47 11.85 -1.76 1.12
N LEU A 48 10.92 -2.66 1.46
CA LEU A 48 10.57 -3.81 0.64
C LEU A 48 10.06 -3.38 -0.75
N LYS A 49 9.15 -2.40 -0.79
CA LYS A 49 8.62 -1.80 -2.02
C LYS A 49 9.74 -1.22 -2.89
N ARG A 50 10.66 -0.46 -2.30
CA ARG A 50 11.82 0.11 -3.02
C ARG A 50 12.73 -0.98 -3.57
N LYS A 51 13.05 -2.00 -2.76
CA LYS A 51 13.88 -3.12 -3.20
C LYS A 51 13.26 -3.89 -4.36
N LEU A 52 11.94 -4.10 -4.35
CA LEU A 52 11.21 -4.73 -5.45
C LEU A 52 11.34 -3.90 -6.73
N LEU A 53 11.05 -2.60 -6.65
CA LEU A 53 11.13 -1.69 -7.78
C LEU A 53 12.53 -1.65 -8.41
N ILE A 54 13.59 -1.59 -7.59
CA ILE A 54 14.98 -1.59 -8.08
C ILE A 54 15.37 -2.95 -8.68
N SER A 55 14.81 -4.04 -8.15
CA SER A 55 15.18 -5.38 -8.59
C SER A 55 14.72 -5.71 -10.01
N ASP A 56 13.62 -5.10 -10.46
CA ASP A 56 13.16 -5.18 -11.85
C ASP A 56 12.29 -3.95 -12.18
N THR A 57 12.93 -2.91 -12.73
CA THR A 57 12.27 -1.66 -13.08
C THR A 57 11.37 -1.78 -14.31
N GLN A 58 11.50 -2.85 -15.10
CA GLN A 58 10.66 -3.09 -16.27
C GLN A 58 9.37 -3.80 -15.87
N HIS A 59 9.44 -4.70 -14.89
CA HIS A 59 8.30 -5.46 -14.42
C HIS A 59 7.47 -4.72 -13.36
N TYR A 60 8.10 -4.01 -12.42
CA TYR A 60 7.41 -3.29 -11.34
C TYR A 60 7.24 -1.80 -11.64
N GLY A 61 6.12 -1.24 -11.16
CA GLY A 61 5.86 0.19 -11.16
C GLY A 61 5.21 0.65 -9.85
N VAL A 62 5.40 1.91 -9.51
CA VAL A 62 4.74 2.58 -8.38
C VAL A 62 3.91 3.75 -8.89
N THR A 63 2.87 4.12 -8.15
CA THR A 63 2.06 5.30 -8.46
C THR A 63 2.83 6.59 -8.18
N VAL A 64 2.55 7.62 -8.98
CA VAL A 64 2.99 8.99 -8.67
C VAL A 64 1.84 9.69 -7.96
N PRO A 65 2.02 10.10 -6.69
CA PRO A 65 1.00 10.82 -5.93
C PRO A 65 0.87 12.26 -6.40
N HIS A 66 -0.28 12.86 -6.13
CA HIS A 66 -0.56 14.28 -6.37
C HIS A 66 -0.22 15.08 -5.12
N THR A 67 0.20 16.34 -5.29
CA THR A 67 0.36 17.27 -4.19
C THR A 67 -0.03 18.69 -4.57
N THR A 68 -0.49 19.47 -3.59
CA THR A 68 -0.71 20.93 -3.74
C THR A 68 0.49 21.76 -3.34
N ARG A 69 1.55 21.12 -2.82
CA ARG A 69 2.79 21.80 -2.47
C ARG A 69 3.46 22.35 -3.73
N ALA A 70 4.03 23.54 -3.65
CA ALA A 70 4.87 24.06 -4.73
C ALA A 70 6.05 23.11 -5.03
N ARG A 71 6.30 22.88 -6.33
CA ARG A 71 7.44 22.10 -6.82
C ARG A 71 8.76 22.75 -6.40
N ARG A 72 9.70 21.95 -5.89
CA ARG A 72 11.07 22.40 -5.57
C ARG A 72 11.93 22.42 -6.83
N SER A 73 13.06 23.13 -6.80
CA SER A 73 13.96 23.27 -7.95
C SER A 73 14.53 21.93 -8.45
N GLN A 74 14.72 20.96 -7.57
CA GLN A 74 15.22 19.63 -7.88
C GLN A 74 14.14 18.59 -8.26
N GLU A 75 12.86 18.96 -8.27
CA GLU A 75 11.73 18.05 -8.54
C GLU A 75 11.17 18.26 -9.95
N SER A 76 10.72 17.17 -10.57
CA SER A 76 10.08 17.19 -11.89
C SER A 76 8.62 16.76 -11.80
N ASP A 77 7.75 17.48 -12.50
CA ASP A 77 6.32 17.13 -12.51
C ASP A 77 6.10 15.77 -13.18
N GLY A 78 5.29 14.93 -12.54
CA GLY A 78 5.01 13.56 -12.99
C GLY A 78 6.10 12.54 -12.66
N VAL A 79 7.17 12.93 -11.94
CA VAL A 79 8.22 12.01 -11.48
C VAL A 79 8.07 11.72 -10.00
N GLU A 80 8.34 12.68 -9.13
CA GLU A 80 8.16 12.52 -7.68
C GLU A 80 6.71 12.74 -7.26
N TYR A 81 6.09 13.78 -7.80
CA TYR A 81 4.71 14.17 -7.56
C TYR A 81 4.09 14.74 -8.83
N ILE A 82 2.77 14.67 -8.91
CA ILE A 82 1.96 15.47 -9.85
C ILE A 82 1.52 16.72 -9.09
N PHE A 83 2.01 17.88 -9.53
CA PHE A 83 1.78 19.14 -8.83
C PHE A 83 0.50 19.81 -9.35
N ILE A 84 -0.53 19.88 -8.50
CA ILE A 84 -1.84 20.46 -8.86
C ILE A 84 -2.23 21.58 -7.91
N SER A 85 -3.15 22.46 -8.33
CA SER A 85 -3.65 23.52 -7.45
C SER A 85 -4.55 22.94 -6.34
N LYS A 86 -4.67 23.66 -5.23
CA LYS A 86 -5.57 23.27 -4.12
C LYS A 86 -7.02 23.12 -4.58
N HIS A 87 -7.48 24.03 -5.44
CA HIS A 87 -8.82 24.00 -6.01
C HIS A 87 -9.07 22.76 -6.89
N LEU A 88 -8.10 22.37 -7.72
CA LEU A 88 -8.20 21.15 -8.52
C LEU A 88 -8.19 19.91 -7.63
N PHE A 89 -7.32 19.88 -6.62
CA PHE A 89 -7.27 18.76 -5.67
C PHE A 89 -8.62 18.56 -4.97
N GLU A 90 -9.22 19.65 -4.46
CA GLU A 90 -10.53 19.61 -3.80
C GLU A 90 -11.65 19.16 -4.76
N THR A 91 -11.59 19.60 -6.03
CA THR A 91 -12.52 19.17 -7.08
C THR A 91 -12.38 17.68 -7.38
N ASP A 92 -11.15 17.16 -7.46
CA ASP A 92 -10.89 15.75 -7.70
C ASP A 92 -11.28 14.86 -6.52
N VAL A 93 -11.18 15.37 -5.28
CA VAL A 93 -11.74 14.73 -4.08
C VAL A 93 -13.26 14.63 -4.19
N GLN A 94 -13.97 15.71 -4.56
CA GLN A 94 -15.43 15.70 -4.72
C GLN A 94 -15.90 14.73 -5.81
N ASN A 95 -15.06 14.52 -6.83
CA ASN A 95 -15.31 13.58 -7.92
C ASN A 95 -14.84 12.15 -7.62
N ASN A 96 -14.48 11.83 -6.37
CA ASN A 96 -14.01 10.50 -5.94
C ASN A 96 -12.83 9.94 -6.77
N LYS A 97 -11.90 10.81 -7.20
CA LYS A 97 -10.74 10.38 -8.00
C LYS A 97 -9.56 9.87 -7.16
N PHE A 98 -9.57 10.10 -5.85
CA PHE A 98 -8.50 9.69 -4.94
C PHE A 98 -8.84 8.39 -4.21
N ILE A 99 -7.88 7.47 -4.16
CA ILE A 99 -7.92 6.24 -3.36
C ILE A 99 -7.70 6.58 -1.89
N GLU A 100 -6.67 7.38 -1.63
CA GLU A 100 -6.31 7.91 -0.32
C GLU A 100 -5.78 9.33 -0.51
N TYR A 101 -6.12 10.22 0.42
CA TYR A 101 -5.56 11.56 0.48
C TYR A 101 -5.50 12.05 1.91
N GLY A 102 -4.66 13.07 2.15
CA GLY A 102 -4.66 13.81 3.39
C GLY A 102 -3.82 15.06 3.34
N GLU A 103 -3.76 15.74 4.47
CA GLU A 103 -3.12 17.04 4.60
C GLU A 103 -1.83 16.93 5.43
N TYR A 104 -0.78 17.60 4.97
CA TYR A 104 0.46 17.74 5.71
C TYR A 104 1.05 19.14 5.47
N LYS A 105 1.32 19.88 6.54
CA LYS A 105 1.85 21.25 6.49
C LYS A 105 1.07 22.15 5.52
N ASN A 106 -0.25 22.15 5.67
CA ASN A 106 -1.20 22.93 4.86
C ASN A 106 -1.19 22.60 3.35
N ASN A 107 -0.62 21.46 2.96
CA ASN A 107 -0.62 20.96 1.59
C ASN A 107 -1.32 19.60 1.54
N TYR A 108 -2.12 19.38 0.50
CA TYR A 108 -2.71 18.07 0.26
C TYR A 108 -1.75 17.15 -0.48
N TYR A 109 -1.86 15.87 -0.19
CA TYR A 109 -1.20 14.78 -0.87
C TYR A 109 -2.21 13.65 -1.08
N GLY A 110 -2.16 12.97 -2.22
CA GLY A 110 -3.07 11.86 -2.46
C GLY A 110 -2.68 10.97 -3.62
N THR A 111 -3.11 9.72 -3.59
CA THR A 111 -2.91 8.76 -4.67
C THR A 111 -4.20 8.61 -5.45
N SER A 112 -4.17 8.96 -6.74
CA SER A 112 -5.36 8.89 -7.59
C SER A 112 -5.58 7.49 -8.14
N ILE A 113 -6.83 7.17 -8.48
CA ILE A 113 -7.20 5.94 -9.19
C ILE A 113 -6.50 5.91 -10.57
N ASP A 114 -6.42 7.06 -11.25
CA ASP A 114 -5.78 7.17 -12.55
C ASP A 114 -4.26 6.95 -12.48
N SER A 115 -3.61 7.26 -11.35
CA SER A 115 -2.20 6.92 -11.13
C SER A 115 -1.98 5.41 -11.16
N VAL A 116 -2.89 4.62 -10.59
CA VAL A 116 -2.86 3.14 -10.65
C VAL A 116 -3.08 2.67 -12.09
N ARG A 117 -4.11 3.20 -12.76
CA ARG A 117 -4.41 2.86 -14.16
C ARG A 117 -3.24 3.13 -15.09
N SER A 118 -2.53 4.24 -14.89
CA SER A 118 -1.35 4.61 -15.67
C SER A 118 -0.22 3.57 -15.57
N VAL A 119 0.02 3.02 -14.38
CA VAL A 119 1.02 1.96 -14.18
C VAL A 119 0.58 0.66 -14.86
N LEU A 120 -0.68 0.26 -14.66
CA LEU A 120 -1.23 -0.96 -15.28
C LEU A 120 -1.28 -0.86 -16.81
N ALA A 121 -1.54 0.33 -17.37
CA ALA A 121 -1.53 0.58 -18.81
C ALA A 121 -0.13 0.45 -19.43
N LYS A 122 0.93 0.62 -18.64
CA LYS A 122 2.33 0.38 -19.05
C LYS A 122 2.72 -1.12 -18.97
N ASN A 123 1.74 -2.00 -18.72
CA ASN A 123 1.93 -3.44 -18.56
C ASN A 123 2.95 -3.79 -17.47
N LYS A 124 2.85 -3.12 -16.31
CA LYS A 124 3.68 -3.38 -15.12
C LYS A 124 2.82 -3.81 -13.94
N VAL A 125 3.42 -4.56 -13.02
CA VAL A 125 2.84 -4.84 -11.71
C VAL A 125 2.86 -3.55 -10.89
N CYS A 126 1.67 -3.03 -10.57
CA CYS A 126 1.56 -1.83 -9.75
C CYS A 126 1.68 -2.19 -8.27
N LEU A 127 2.75 -1.70 -7.62
CA LEU A 127 2.97 -1.82 -6.19
C LEU A 127 2.38 -0.59 -5.48
N LEU A 128 1.24 -0.79 -4.81
CA LEU A 128 0.52 0.27 -4.11
C LEU A 128 0.56 0.03 -2.60
N ASP A 129 0.98 1.04 -1.84
CA ASP A 129 0.89 1.08 -0.39
C ASP A 129 -0.18 2.06 0.06
N VAL A 130 -1.15 1.56 0.83
CA VAL A 130 -2.31 2.33 1.31
C VAL A 130 -2.72 1.87 2.70
N GLN A 131 -3.59 2.63 3.35
CA GLN A 131 -4.22 2.19 4.60
C GLN A 131 -5.22 1.05 4.37
N PRO A 132 -5.36 0.08 5.29
CA PRO A 132 -6.21 -1.10 5.10
C PRO A 132 -7.68 -0.80 4.75
N HIS A 133 -8.26 0.26 5.32
CA HIS A 133 -9.65 0.63 5.05
C HIS A 133 -9.92 1.01 3.59
N THR A 134 -8.89 1.42 2.84
CA THR A 134 -9.02 1.79 1.41
C THR A 134 -9.11 0.56 0.50
N VAL A 135 -8.65 -0.60 0.96
CA VAL A 135 -8.58 -1.85 0.18
C VAL A 135 -9.94 -2.22 -0.37
N LYS A 136 -11.02 -2.01 0.40
CA LYS A 136 -12.40 -2.29 -0.03
C LYS A 136 -12.77 -1.57 -1.34
N HIS A 137 -12.30 -0.33 -1.54
CA HIS A 137 -12.57 0.45 -2.75
C HIS A 137 -11.76 -0.05 -3.96
N LEU A 138 -10.67 -0.78 -3.70
CA LEU A 138 -9.81 -1.37 -4.73
C LEU A 138 -10.28 -2.77 -5.15
N ARG A 139 -11.19 -3.41 -4.40
CA ARG A 139 -11.73 -4.75 -4.66
C ARG A 139 -12.74 -4.75 -5.80
N THR A 140 -12.25 -4.46 -7.00
CA THR A 140 -13.07 -4.35 -8.21
C THR A 140 -12.58 -5.30 -9.30
N LEU A 141 -13.45 -5.60 -10.28
CA LEU A 141 -13.11 -6.32 -11.50
C LEU A 141 -11.95 -5.68 -12.27
N GLU A 142 -11.79 -4.36 -12.18
CA GLU A 142 -10.71 -3.61 -12.83
C GLU A 142 -9.33 -3.95 -12.24
N PHE A 143 -9.21 -3.97 -10.91
CA PHE A 143 -7.91 -4.05 -10.25
C PHE A 143 -7.56 -5.46 -9.76
N LYS A 144 -8.57 -6.27 -9.41
CA LYS A 144 -8.40 -7.63 -8.86
C LYS A 144 -7.26 -7.69 -7.83
N PRO A 145 -7.29 -6.87 -6.77
CA PRO A 145 -6.13 -6.64 -5.92
C PRO A 145 -5.65 -7.96 -5.30
N TYR A 146 -4.35 -8.05 -5.07
CA TYR A 146 -3.71 -9.06 -4.25
C TYR A 146 -3.07 -8.36 -3.05
N VAL A 147 -3.62 -8.58 -1.87
CA VAL A 147 -3.37 -7.80 -0.66
C VAL A 147 -2.39 -8.56 0.23
N ILE A 148 -1.22 -7.97 0.44
CA ILE A 148 -0.17 -8.54 1.27
C ILE A 148 -0.01 -7.70 2.53
N PHE A 149 -0.27 -8.32 3.68
CA PHE A 149 -0.02 -7.73 4.98
C PHE A 149 1.40 -8.02 5.46
N ILE A 150 2.18 -6.95 5.59
CA ILE A 150 3.52 -6.97 6.17
C ILE A 150 3.39 -6.82 7.68
N LYS A 151 3.57 -7.93 8.39
CA LYS A 151 3.41 -8.03 9.84
C LYS A 151 4.76 -7.84 10.53
N PRO A 152 4.84 -7.08 11.64
CA PRO A 152 6.04 -7.06 12.47
C PRO A 152 6.26 -8.44 13.15
N PRO A 153 7.52 -8.82 13.44
CA PRO A 153 7.81 -9.96 14.31
C PRO A 153 7.41 -9.65 15.77
N SER A 154 7.73 -10.55 16.70
CA SER A 154 7.51 -10.28 18.12
C SER A 154 8.28 -9.04 18.59
N ILE A 155 7.83 -8.43 19.69
CA ILE A 155 8.47 -7.22 20.20
C ILE A 155 9.92 -7.47 20.64
N GLU A 156 10.22 -8.66 21.17
CA GLU A 156 11.58 -9.08 21.52
C GLU A 156 12.47 -9.08 20.27
N ARG A 157 11.96 -9.64 19.17
CA ARG A 157 12.66 -9.65 17.88
C ARG A 157 12.85 -8.26 17.30
N LEU A 158 11.86 -7.36 17.44
CA LEU A 158 11.99 -5.97 17.03
C LEU A 158 13.15 -5.27 17.76
N ARG A 159 13.25 -5.47 19.08
CA ARG A 159 14.34 -4.90 19.90
C ARG A 159 15.71 -5.39 19.46
N GLU A 160 15.82 -6.66 19.06
CA GLU A 160 17.07 -7.25 18.55
C GLU A 160 17.44 -6.72 17.17
N THR A 161 16.50 -6.78 16.22
CA THR A 161 16.75 -6.54 14.80
C THR A 161 16.82 -5.06 14.44
N ARG A 162 16.12 -4.19 15.18
CA ARG A 162 15.93 -2.77 14.81
C ARG A 162 16.64 -1.78 15.71
N LYS A 163 17.48 -2.23 16.64
CA LYS A 163 18.27 -1.37 17.54
C LYS A 163 19.09 -0.29 16.81
N ASN A 164 19.59 -0.61 15.62
CA ASN A 164 20.37 0.31 14.78
C ASN A 164 19.59 0.84 13.57
N ALA A 165 18.37 0.34 13.36
CA ALA A 165 17.53 0.80 12.26
C ALA A 165 16.97 2.18 12.61
N LYS A 166 16.84 3.03 11.60
CA LYS A 166 16.28 4.36 11.77
C LYS A 166 14.92 4.42 11.09
N ILE A 167 13.93 4.97 11.79
CA ILE A 167 12.63 5.27 11.25
C ILE A 167 12.60 6.73 10.79
N ILE A 168 12.04 6.97 9.61
CA ILE A 168 11.76 8.33 9.15
C ILE A 168 10.43 8.73 9.80
N SER A 169 10.47 9.57 10.83
CA SER A 169 9.24 10.09 11.43
C SER A 169 8.59 11.04 10.40
N SER A 170 7.31 10.86 10.12
CA SER A 170 6.55 11.82 9.31
C SER A 170 6.23 13.12 10.07
N ARG A 171 6.63 13.21 11.35
CA ARG A 171 6.28 14.31 12.25
C ARG A 171 7.35 15.41 12.29
N ASP A 172 8.61 15.12 11.98
CA ASP A 172 9.71 16.08 12.15
C ASP A 172 10.33 16.55 10.82
N ASP A 173 10.60 17.86 10.76
CA ASP A 173 10.88 18.66 9.56
C ASP A 173 12.13 18.29 8.74
N GLN A 174 12.99 17.39 9.22
CA GLN A 174 14.30 17.19 8.60
C GLN A 174 14.43 15.89 7.80
N GLY A 175 13.41 15.02 7.77
CA GLY A 175 13.60 13.65 7.29
C GLY A 175 14.71 12.92 8.06
N ALA A 176 15.05 13.45 9.24
CA ALA A 176 16.11 12.93 10.08
C ALA A 176 15.65 11.58 10.60
N ALA A 177 16.32 10.54 10.13
CA ALA A 177 16.01 9.20 10.53
C ALA A 177 16.33 9.06 12.03
N LYS A 178 15.30 8.89 12.86
CA LYS A 178 15.43 8.71 14.31
C LYS A 178 15.58 7.22 14.63
N PRO A 179 16.36 6.84 15.66
CA PRO A 179 16.34 5.46 16.14
C PRO A 179 14.92 5.11 16.63
N PHE A 180 14.56 3.83 16.54
CA PHE A 180 13.30 3.34 17.12
C PHE A 180 13.32 3.50 18.64
N THR A 181 12.21 3.99 19.20
CA THR A 181 11.96 3.94 20.65
C THR A 181 11.12 2.72 21.04
N GLU A 182 11.04 2.42 22.33
CA GLU A 182 10.18 1.34 22.82
C GLU A 182 8.69 1.62 22.51
N GLU A 183 8.27 2.88 22.60
CA GLU A 183 6.92 3.32 22.24
C GLU A 183 6.63 3.07 20.75
N ASP A 184 7.60 3.33 19.86
CA ASP A 184 7.45 3.05 18.42
C ASP A 184 7.20 1.54 18.19
N PHE A 185 7.86 0.64 18.95
CA PHE A 185 7.63 -0.80 18.84
C PHE A 185 6.25 -1.22 19.37
N GLN A 186 5.84 -0.68 20.52
CA GLN A 186 4.51 -0.96 21.09
C GLN A 186 3.39 -0.48 20.16
N GLU A 187 3.51 0.74 19.60
CA GLU A 187 2.56 1.29 18.64
C GLU A 187 2.49 0.42 17.38
N MET A 188 3.63 -0.04 16.87
CA MET A 188 3.69 -0.92 15.70
C MET A 188 2.98 -2.26 15.93
N ILE A 189 3.21 -2.92 17.07
CA ILE A 189 2.55 -4.19 17.42
C ILE A 189 1.04 -3.98 17.60
N LYS A 190 0.64 -2.94 18.35
CA LYS A 190 -0.77 -2.61 18.57
C LYS A 190 -1.47 -2.32 17.24
N SER A 191 -0.85 -1.52 16.38
CA SER A 191 -1.38 -1.21 15.05
C SER A 191 -1.52 -2.47 14.20
N ALA A 192 -0.52 -3.36 14.19
CA ALA A 192 -0.60 -4.64 13.48
C ALA A 192 -1.78 -5.50 13.94
N GLN A 193 -1.98 -5.61 15.26
CA GLN A 193 -3.09 -6.37 15.85
C GLN A 193 -4.46 -5.80 15.43
N VAL A 194 -4.61 -4.48 15.45
CA VAL A 194 -5.85 -3.81 15.00
C VAL A 194 -6.08 -4.06 13.51
N MET A 195 -5.05 -3.92 12.68
CA MET A 195 -5.15 -4.15 11.23
C MET A 195 -5.57 -5.59 10.91
N GLU A 196 -4.95 -6.58 11.56
CA GLU A 196 -5.25 -8.00 11.37
C GLU A 196 -6.66 -8.36 11.89
N SER A 197 -7.06 -7.82 13.03
CA SER A 197 -8.39 -8.05 13.60
C SER A 197 -9.51 -7.47 12.75
N GLN A 198 -9.34 -6.24 12.25
CA GLN A 198 -10.39 -5.54 11.50
C GLN A 198 -10.42 -5.91 10.02
N TYR A 199 -9.26 -6.07 9.39
CA TYR A 199 -9.14 -6.21 7.94
C TYR A 199 -8.50 -7.52 7.50
N GLY A 200 -8.21 -8.46 8.42
CA GLY A 200 -7.55 -9.73 8.12
C GLY A 200 -8.23 -10.56 7.03
N HIS A 201 -9.56 -10.46 6.94
CA HIS A 201 -10.37 -11.10 5.90
C HIS A 201 -10.13 -10.57 4.48
N LEU A 202 -9.49 -9.39 4.34
CA LEU A 202 -9.12 -8.79 3.06
C LEU A 202 -7.71 -9.20 2.61
N PHE A 203 -6.91 -9.85 3.46
CA PHE A 203 -5.51 -10.15 3.17
C PHE A 203 -5.38 -11.51 2.48
N ASP A 204 -4.78 -11.54 1.30
CA ASP A 204 -4.47 -12.79 0.59
C ASP A 204 -3.23 -13.48 1.17
N LYS A 205 -2.28 -12.70 1.71
CA LYS A 205 -1.00 -13.20 2.22
C LYS A 205 -0.51 -12.36 3.39
N ILE A 206 0.04 -13.02 4.40
CA ILE A 206 0.75 -12.39 5.51
C ILE A 206 2.23 -12.73 5.40
N ILE A 207 3.10 -11.73 5.50
CA ILE A 207 4.57 -11.87 5.51
C ILE A 207 5.11 -11.21 6.77
N ILE A 208 5.88 -11.97 7.56
CA ILE A 208 6.51 -11.45 8.79
C ILE A 208 7.85 -10.83 8.43
N ASN A 209 8.01 -9.52 8.64
CA ASN A 209 9.26 -8.83 8.34
C ASN A 209 10.22 -8.81 9.55
N ASP A 210 10.74 -10.00 9.88
CA ASP A 210 11.81 -10.20 10.87
C ASP A 210 13.18 -9.83 10.28
N ASP A 211 13.53 -10.47 9.15
CA ASP A 211 14.69 -10.11 8.34
C ASP A 211 14.26 -9.58 6.97
N LEU A 212 14.79 -8.41 6.61
CA LEU A 212 14.42 -7.72 5.37
C LEU A 212 14.77 -8.54 4.11
N THR A 213 15.84 -9.32 4.15
CA THR A 213 16.28 -10.13 3.00
C THR A 213 15.40 -11.34 2.83
N VAL A 214 15.03 -12.00 3.92
CA VAL A 214 14.09 -13.14 3.92
C VAL A 214 12.71 -12.69 3.47
N ALA A 215 12.17 -11.62 4.06
CA ALA A 215 10.86 -11.07 3.67
C ALA A 215 10.83 -10.64 2.19
N PHE A 216 11.93 -10.06 1.69
CA PHE A 216 12.06 -9.71 0.28
C PHE A 216 12.05 -10.94 -0.65
N LYS A 217 12.73 -12.03 -0.28
CA LYS A 217 12.70 -13.29 -1.04
C LYS A 217 11.31 -13.92 -1.03
N GLU A 218 10.62 -13.86 0.11
CA GLU A 218 9.25 -14.33 0.22
C GLU A 218 8.30 -13.50 -0.65
N LEU A 219 8.46 -12.17 -0.68
CA LEU A 219 7.69 -11.30 -1.59
C LEU A 219 7.90 -11.65 -3.06
N LYS A 220 9.15 -11.85 -3.49
CA LYS A 220 9.43 -12.28 -4.87
C LYS A 220 8.76 -13.61 -5.21
N THR A 221 8.92 -14.59 -4.32
CA THR A 221 8.27 -15.91 -4.49
C THR A 221 6.76 -15.77 -4.56
N THR A 222 6.17 -14.88 -3.76
CA THR A 222 4.72 -14.63 -3.75
C THR A 222 4.27 -14.02 -5.08
N PHE A 223 5.04 -13.12 -5.67
CA PHE A 223 4.72 -12.51 -6.97
C PHE A 223 4.88 -13.50 -8.13
N ASP A 224 5.94 -14.30 -8.12
CA ASP A 224 6.12 -15.36 -9.11
C ASP A 224 4.92 -16.32 -9.10
N LYS A 225 4.45 -16.69 -7.91
CA LYS A 225 3.23 -17.49 -7.74
C LYS A 225 1.99 -16.77 -8.22
N LEU A 226 1.82 -15.49 -7.88
CA LEU A 226 0.69 -14.67 -8.31
C LEU A 226 0.47 -14.70 -9.84
N GLU A 227 1.55 -14.80 -10.60
CA GLU A 227 1.54 -14.82 -12.06
C GLU A 227 1.45 -16.22 -12.67
N THR A 228 1.89 -17.24 -11.95
CA THR A 228 2.00 -18.61 -12.49
C THR A 228 0.93 -19.56 -11.97
N GLU A 229 0.40 -19.32 -10.78
CA GLU A 229 -0.55 -20.20 -10.08
C GLU A 229 -1.99 -19.67 -10.16
N THR A 230 -2.94 -20.56 -9.86
CA THR A 230 -4.37 -20.24 -9.76
C THR A 230 -4.69 -19.73 -8.35
N HIS A 231 -5.47 -18.66 -8.26
CA HIS A 231 -5.89 -18.02 -7.01
C HIS A 231 -7.41 -17.95 -6.94
N TRP A 232 -7.95 -17.95 -5.72
CA TRP A 232 -9.37 -17.66 -5.51
C TRP A 232 -9.60 -16.17 -5.59
N VAL A 233 -10.55 -15.76 -6.42
CA VAL A 233 -11.02 -14.36 -6.51
C VAL A 233 -12.53 -14.31 -6.40
N PRO A 234 -13.13 -13.23 -5.90
CA PRO A 234 -14.57 -13.03 -5.91
C PRO A 234 -15.17 -13.22 -7.29
N VAL A 235 -16.31 -13.92 -7.39
CA VAL A 235 -17.01 -14.14 -8.69
C VAL A 235 -17.38 -12.82 -9.36
N SER A 236 -17.71 -11.79 -8.57
CA SER A 236 -17.99 -10.43 -9.03
C SER A 236 -16.82 -9.76 -9.76
N TRP A 237 -15.61 -10.32 -9.68
CA TRP A 237 -14.44 -9.81 -10.40
C TRP A 237 -14.26 -10.41 -11.80
N LEU A 238 -15.06 -11.42 -12.18
CA LEU A 238 -15.00 -12.04 -13.50
C LEU A 238 -16.20 -11.73 -14.40
N HIS A 239 -17.33 -11.33 -13.81
CA HIS A 239 -18.56 -11.04 -14.53
C HIS A 239 -19.01 -9.60 -14.25
N SER A 240 -19.21 -8.83 -15.31
CA SER A 240 -19.82 -7.49 -15.28
C SER A 240 -21.33 -7.56 -15.31
#